data_AF-A0A2V7JAQ8-F1
#
_entry.id   AF-A0A2V7JAQ8-F1
#
_cell.length_a   1.000
_cell.length_b   1.000
_cell.length_c   1.000
_cell.angle_alpha   90.00
_cell.angle_beta   90.00
_cell.angle_gamma   90.00
#
_symmetry.space_group_name_H-M   'P 1'
#
loop_
_entity.id
_entity.type
_entity.pdbx_description
1 polymer ?
#
loop_
_entity_poly.entity_id
_entity_poly.type
_entity_poly.pdbx_seq_one_letter_code
_entity_poly.pdbx_strand_id
1 'polypeptide(L)'
;RIWAIGTDSSQLPHLAEVLFDSLGPRLTASPGMTAAQNWLIATYNSWGITARKEQYGTWRGWRRGTTHIDLVAPRVRSLEGTVLAWSPPTPKGRPVRAPVTILPDFADSSAFVSWLPQAKGKFVLISLAQPTCRPDDSWEKWA
;
A
#
# COMPACT_ATOMS: atom_id res chain seq x y z
N ARG A 1 16.04 16.31 -33.44
CA ARG A 1 16.10 14.83 -33.57
C ARG A 1 15.50 14.11 -32.36
N ILE A 2 15.96 14.35 -31.12
CA ILE A 2 15.39 13.70 -29.92
C ILE A 2 13.89 13.97 -29.76
N TRP A 3 13.44 15.22 -30.00
CA TRP A 3 12.02 15.59 -29.95
C TRP A 3 11.14 14.70 -30.85
N ALA A 4 11.46 14.60 -32.14
CA ALA A 4 10.70 13.79 -33.09
C ALA A 4 10.68 12.29 -32.72
N ILE A 5 11.77 11.76 -32.14
CA ILE A 5 11.79 10.37 -31.62
C ILE A 5 10.84 10.25 -30.41
N GLY A 6 10.79 11.25 -29.54
CA GLY A 6 9.89 11.27 -28.39
C GLY A 6 8.41 11.44 -28.74
N THR A 7 8.09 12.07 -29.87
CA THR A 7 6.70 12.33 -30.29
C THR A 7 6.19 11.36 -31.36
N ASP A 8 6.94 11.18 -32.45
CA ASP A 8 6.42 10.54 -33.68
C ASP A 8 6.89 9.09 -33.83
N SER A 9 7.94 8.70 -33.11
CA SER A 9 8.51 7.34 -33.13
C SER A 9 8.72 6.78 -31.72
N SER A 10 7.86 7.20 -30.79
CA SER A 10 8.01 6.90 -29.37
C SER A 10 7.81 5.42 -29.07
N GLN A 11 8.77 4.83 -28.36
CA GLN A 11 8.64 3.49 -27.78
C GLN A 11 7.88 3.51 -26.44
N LEU A 12 7.53 4.71 -25.94
CA LEU A 12 6.89 4.86 -24.63
C LEU A 12 5.62 4.02 -24.50
N PRO A 13 4.66 4.02 -25.44
CA PRO A 13 3.42 3.27 -25.26
C PRO A 13 3.66 1.76 -25.05
N HIS A 14 4.55 1.17 -25.87
CA HIS A 14 4.87 -0.25 -25.79
C HIS A 14 5.59 -0.61 -24.48
N LEU A 15 6.59 0.18 -24.09
CA LEU A 15 7.32 -0.05 -22.84
C LEU A 15 6.43 0.19 -21.61
N ALA A 16 5.54 1.18 -21.70
CA ALA A 16 4.59 1.51 -20.65
C ALA A 16 3.54 0.41 -20.46
N GLU A 17 3.01 -0.18 -21.53
CA GLU A 17 2.05 -1.30 -21.46
C GLU A 17 2.63 -2.50 -20.71
N VAL A 18 3.87 -2.90 -21.02
CA VAL A 18 4.52 -4.03 -20.33
C VAL A 18 4.64 -3.74 -18.83
N LEU A 19 4.99 -2.51 -18.48
CA LEU A 19 5.08 -2.09 -17.09
C LEU A 19 3.68 -2.00 -16.47
N PHE A 20 2.75 -1.22 -16.98
CA PHE A 20 1.49 -0.95 -16.30
C PHE A 20 0.51 -2.13 -16.30
N ASP A 21 0.49 -2.91 -17.39
CA ASP A 21 -0.56 -3.91 -17.59
C ASP A 21 -0.03 -5.32 -17.40
N SER A 22 1.06 -5.67 -18.09
CA SER A 22 1.61 -7.04 -18.02
C SER A 22 2.29 -7.35 -16.68
N LEU A 23 3.10 -6.41 -16.17
CA LEU A 23 3.81 -6.56 -14.89
C LEU A 23 3.00 -6.02 -13.70
N GLY A 24 2.26 -4.92 -13.91
CA GLY A 24 1.39 -4.33 -12.89
C GLY A 24 2.13 -3.75 -11.67
N PRO A 25 1.53 -3.81 -10.46
CA PRO A 25 2.10 -3.23 -9.25
C PRO A 25 3.46 -3.83 -8.85
N ARG A 26 4.43 -2.95 -8.58
CA ARG A 26 5.84 -3.30 -8.28
C ARG A 26 6.31 -2.73 -6.95
N LEU A 27 5.62 -3.05 -5.86
CA LEU A 27 6.02 -2.60 -4.53
C LEU A 27 7.47 -3.00 -4.22
N THR A 28 8.21 -2.17 -3.49
CA THR A 28 9.59 -2.46 -3.09
C THR A 28 9.70 -3.84 -2.43
N ALA A 29 10.71 -4.61 -2.85
CA ALA A 29 10.97 -5.98 -2.41
C ALA A 29 9.83 -7.00 -2.71
N SER A 30 8.86 -6.66 -3.56
CA SER A 30 7.82 -7.61 -3.98
C SER A 30 8.25 -8.48 -5.17
N PRO A 31 7.57 -9.61 -5.43
CA PRO A 31 7.79 -10.40 -6.64
C PRO A 31 7.62 -9.60 -7.93
N GLY A 32 6.70 -8.62 -7.95
CA GLY A 32 6.48 -7.75 -9.11
C GLY A 32 7.69 -6.87 -9.42
N MET A 33 8.36 -6.33 -8.39
CA MET A 33 9.62 -5.59 -8.56
C MET A 33 10.70 -6.48 -9.16
N THR A 34 10.87 -7.70 -8.64
CA THR A 34 11.87 -8.65 -9.16
C THR A 34 11.61 -9.00 -10.63
N ALA A 35 10.35 -9.25 -11.00
CA ALA A 35 9.94 -9.53 -12.38
C ALA A 35 10.23 -8.35 -13.31
N ALA A 36 9.92 -7.13 -12.88
CA ALA A 36 10.18 -5.93 -13.67
C ALA A 36 11.66 -5.63 -13.86
N GLN A 37 12.49 -5.86 -12.84
CA GLN A 37 13.94 -5.74 -12.96
C GLN A 37 14.51 -6.79 -13.93
N ASN A 38 14.00 -8.02 -13.90
CA ASN A 38 14.40 -9.06 -14.86
C ASN A 38 14.04 -8.66 -16.29
N TRP A 39 12.82 -8.17 -16.49
CA TRP A 39 12.37 -7.67 -17.78
C TRP A 39 13.24 -6.51 -18.26
N LEU A 40 13.53 -5.53 -17.41
CA LEU A 40 14.37 -4.38 -17.76
C LEU A 40 15.78 -4.81 -18.21
N ILE A 41 16.40 -5.74 -17.49
CA ILE A 41 17.73 -6.27 -17.86
C ILE A 41 17.67 -6.97 -19.22
N ALA A 42 16.64 -7.79 -19.46
CA ALA A 42 16.47 -8.46 -20.76
C ALA A 42 16.27 -7.45 -21.90
N THR A 43 15.43 -6.44 -21.69
CA THR A 43 15.19 -5.35 -22.66
C THR A 43 16.49 -4.60 -22.97
N TYR A 44 17.25 -4.20 -21.94
CA TYR A 44 18.52 -3.49 -22.13
C TYR A 44 19.55 -4.36 -22.86
N ASN A 45 19.66 -5.64 -22.51
CA ASN A 45 20.53 -6.57 -23.23
C ASN A 45 20.14 -6.69 -24.71
N SER A 46 18.85 -6.70 -25.04
CA SER A 46 18.38 -6.71 -26.44
C SER A 46 18.77 -5.46 -27.22
N TRP A 47 19.01 -4.35 -26.52
CA TRP A 47 19.50 -3.09 -27.09
C TRP A 47 21.03 -2.97 -27.05
N GLY A 48 21.73 -4.03 -26.62
CA GLY A 48 23.19 -4.02 -26.46
C GLY A 48 23.69 -3.23 -25.25
N ILE A 49 22.83 -2.96 -24.26
CA ILE A 49 23.16 -2.22 -23.05
C ILE A 49 23.39 -3.21 -21.91
N THR A 50 24.62 -3.24 -21.36
CA THR A 50 24.95 -4.07 -20.20
C THR A 50 24.25 -3.54 -18.95
N ALA A 51 23.40 -4.37 -18.33
CA ALA A 51 22.67 -4.04 -17.11
C ALA A 51 22.86 -5.12 -16.04
N ARG A 52 22.82 -4.71 -14.76
CA ARG A 52 22.85 -5.63 -13.61
C ARG A 52 21.98 -5.10 -12.48
N LYS A 53 21.54 -6.01 -11.60
CA LYS A 53 20.87 -5.62 -10.36
C LYS A 53 21.90 -5.22 -9.32
N GLU A 54 21.65 -4.10 -8.67
CA GLU A 54 22.34 -3.73 -7.44
C GLU A 54 21.47 -4.09 -6.25
N GLN A 55 21.98 -4.92 -5.36
CA GLN A 55 21.27 -5.21 -4.13
C GLN A 55 21.48 -4.05 -3.15
N TYR A 56 20.38 -3.38 -2.82
CA TYR A 56 20.33 -2.41 -1.74
C TYR A 56 19.50 -3.00 -0.58
N GLY A 57 20.18 -3.31 0.53
CA GLY A 57 19.59 -3.83 1.76
C GLY A 57 19.12 -5.29 1.73
N THR A 58 18.47 -5.70 2.82
CA THR A 58 18.08 -7.09 3.13
C THR A 58 16.66 -7.21 3.70
N TRP A 59 15.82 -6.21 3.47
CA TRP A 59 14.46 -6.18 4.01
C TRP A 59 13.61 -7.35 3.50
N ARG A 60 12.66 -7.78 4.33
CA ARG A 60 11.71 -8.82 3.94
C ARG A 60 10.84 -8.32 2.79
N GLY A 61 10.74 -9.14 1.75
CA GLY A 61 9.75 -8.94 0.71
C GLY A 61 8.33 -9.02 1.26
N TRP A 62 7.41 -8.32 0.61
CA TRP A 62 6.00 -8.33 0.98
C TRP A 62 5.14 -8.43 -0.26
N ARG A 63 4.07 -9.22 -0.16
CA ARG A 63 3.01 -9.28 -1.16
C ARG A 63 1.68 -9.23 -0.44
N ARG A 64 0.83 -8.31 -0.88
CA ARG A 64 -0.55 -8.19 -0.40
C ARG A 64 -1.29 -9.51 -0.66
N GLY A 65 -1.87 -10.07 0.40
CA GLY A 65 -2.81 -11.18 0.29
C GLY A 65 -4.25 -10.70 0.17
N THR A 66 -5.18 -11.64 0.19
CA THR A 66 -6.61 -11.34 0.28
C THR A 66 -6.91 -10.60 1.59
N THR A 67 -7.69 -9.53 1.48
CA THR A 67 -8.22 -8.81 2.64
C THR A 67 -9.74 -9.01 2.66
N HIS A 68 -10.27 -9.44 3.80
CA HIS A 68 -11.70 -9.56 4.02
C HIS A 68 -12.02 -8.98 5.40
N ILE A 69 -12.99 -8.08 5.43
CA ILE A 69 -13.35 -7.33 6.62
C ILE A 69 -14.86 -7.30 6.66
N ASP A 70 -15.44 -7.84 7.73
CA ASP A 70 -16.87 -7.76 7.98
C ASP A 70 -17.14 -7.13 9.34
N LEU A 71 -18.09 -6.21 9.36
CA LEU A 71 -18.82 -5.87 10.56
C LEU A 71 -19.77 -7.04 10.85
N VAL A 72 -19.53 -7.78 11.92
CA VAL A 72 -20.36 -8.95 12.29
C VAL A 72 -21.47 -8.61 13.30
N ALA A 73 -21.39 -7.43 13.93
CA ALA A 73 -22.39 -6.90 14.87
C ALA A 73 -22.22 -5.37 15.01
N PRO A 74 -23.28 -4.61 15.32
CA PRO A 74 -24.67 -5.06 15.51
C PRO A 74 -25.39 -5.37 14.19
N ARG A 75 -24.87 -4.88 13.05
CA ARG A 75 -25.42 -5.15 11.72
C ARG A 75 -24.37 -5.83 10.87
N VAL A 76 -24.73 -6.95 10.25
CA VAL A 76 -23.82 -7.67 9.38
C VAL A 76 -23.60 -6.86 8.09
N ARG A 77 -22.36 -6.49 7.82
CA ARG A 77 -21.98 -5.73 6.62
C ARG A 77 -20.54 -6.02 6.24
N SER A 78 -20.29 -6.35 4.98
CA SER A 78 -18.93 -6.37 4.45
C SER A 78 -18.40 -4.94 4.32
N LEU A 79 -17.18 -4.74 4.81
CA LEU A 79 -16.49 -3.46 4.80
C LEU A 79 -15.46 -3.45 3.67
N GLU A 80 -15.40 -2.33 2.97
CA GLU A 80 -14.33 -2.08 2.01
C GLU A 80 -13.09 -1.61 2.79
N GLY A 81 -11.95 -2.23 2.49
CA GLY A 81 -10.69 -1.86 3.11
C GLY A 81 -9.54 -2.67 2.57
N THR A 82 -8.33 -2.21 2.88
CA THR A 82 -7.11 -2.85 2.43
C THR A 82 -6.07 -2.83 3.54
N VAL A 83 -5.20 -3.84 3.54
CA VAL A 83 -4.13 -3.92 4.54
C VAL A 83 -3.05 -2.85 4.30
N LEU A 84 -2.54 -2.19 5.33
CA LEU A 84 -1.37 -1.33 5.12
C LEU A 84 -0.20 -2.21 4.71
N ALA A 85 0.57 -1.77 3.72
CA ALA A 85 1.67 -2.58 3.23
C ALA A 85 2.67 -2.86 4.38
N TRP A 86 3.37 -4.00 4.31
CA TRP A 86 4.23 -4.52 5.37
C TRP A 86 3.52 -4.93 6.68
N SER A 87 2.19 -4.82 6.78
CA SER A 87 1.47 -5.39 7.92
C SER A 87 1.54 -6.93 7.91
N PRO A 88 1.62 -7.56 9.09
CA PRO A 88 1.60 -9.00 9.21
C PRO A 88 0.23 -9.59 8.85
N PRO A 89 0.16 -10.85 8.42
CA PRO A 89 -1.11 -11.56 8.26
C PRO A 89 -1.76 -11.82 9.62
N THR A 90 -3.04 -12.18 9.62
CA THR A 90 -3.70 -12.63 10.84
C THR A 90 -3.06 -13.92 11.39
N PRO A 91 -3.07 -14.14 12.71
CA PRO A 91 -2.43 -15.30 13.32
C PRO A 91 -2.95 -16.61 12.75
N LYS A 92 -2.02 -17.50 12.34
CA LYS A 92 -2.32 -18.81 11.76
C LYS A 92 -3.22 -18.75 10.51
N GLY A 93 -3.30 -17.60 9.84
CA GLY A 93 -4.17 -17.39 8.67
C GLY A 93 -5.67 -17.46 8.99
N ARG A 94 -6.06 -17.25 10.25
CA ARG A 94 -7.46 -17.32 10.69
C ARG A 94 -8.07 -15.92 10.79
N PRO A 95 -9.40 -15.78 10.58
CA PRO A 95 -10.08 -14.52 10.86
C PRO A 95 -9.89 -14.11 12.33
N VAL A 96 -9.66 -12.82 12.55
CA VAL A 96 -9.63 -12.23 13.90
C VAL A 96 -10.95 -11.52 14.15
N ARG A 97 -11.66 -11.91 15.20
CA ARG A 97 -12.86 -11.23 15.67
C ARG A 97 -12.55 -10.51 16.96
N ALA A 98 -12.79 -9.21 16.98
CA ALA A 98 -12.55 -8.35 18.13
C ALA A 98 -13.57 -7.20 18.14
N PRO A 99 -13.94 -6.68 19.33
CA PRO A 99 -14.64 -5.41 19.41
C PRO A 99 -13.74 -4.28 18.91
N VAL A 100 -14.37 -3.16 18.58
CA VAL A 100 -13.68 -1.96 18.08
C VAL A 100 -13.63 -0.90 19.18
N THR A 101 -12.56 -0.14 19.26
CA THR A 101 -12.45 1.06 20.09
C THR A 101 -11.94 2.22 19.24
N ILE A 102 -12.47 3.40 19.47
CA ILE A 102 -11.91 4.64 18.91
C ILE A 102 -10.68 4.99 19.75
N LEU A 103 -9.61 5.45 19.10
CA LEU A 103 -8.46 6.03 19.79
C LEU A 103 -8.88 7.38 20.39
N PRO A 104 -8.86 7.54 21.73
CA PRO A 104 -9.15 8.83 22.37
C PRO A 104 -8.06 9.86 22.06
N ASP A 105 -8.41 11.14 22.22
CA ASP A 105 -7.41 12.19 22.38
C ASP A 105 -6.84 12.15 23.79
N PHE A 106 -5.52 12.28 23.91
CA PHE A 106 -4.81 12.24 25.18
C PHE A 106 -4.17 13.59 25.45
N ALA A 107 -4.24 14.04 26.71
CA ALA A 107 -3.57 15.26 27.14
C ALA A 107 -2.03 15.13 27.07
N ASP A 108 -1.51 13.93 27.35
CA ASP A 108 -0.08 13.63 27.34
C ASP A 108 0.20 12.13 27.15
N SER A 109 1.49 11.77 27.09
CA SER A 109 1.93 10.39 26.93
C SER A 109 1.63 9.49 28.14
N SER A 110 1.51 10.04 29.35
CA SER A 110 1.20 9.28 30.55
C SER A 110 -0.26 8.82 30.57
N ALA A 111 -1.17 9.67 30.09
CA ALA A 111 -2.57 9.34 29.87
C ALA A 111 -2.73 8.25 28.81
N PHE A 112 -1.96 8.33 27.71
CA PHE A 112 -1.93 7.29 26.68
C PHE A 112 -1.47 5.94 27.25
N VAL A 113 -0.34 5.91 27.97
CA VAL A 113 0.19 4.69 28.58
C VAL A 113 -0.80 4.07 29.56
N SER A 114 -1.49 4.89 30.36
CA SER A 114 -2.51 4.42 31.30
C SER A 114 -3.73 3.81 30.60
N TRP A 115 -4.04 4.26 29.38
CA TRP A 115 -5.14 3.74 28.57
C TRP A 115 -4.79 2.45 27.80
N LEU A 116 -3.52 2.22 27.44
CA LEU A 116 -3.08 1.05 26.65
C LEU A 116 -3.69 -0.30 27.07
N PRO A 117 -3.84 -0.64 28.36
CA PRO A 117 -4.48 -1.90 28.78
C PRO A 117 -5.90 -2.08 28.24
N GLN A 118 -6.64 -0.99 28.00
CA GLN A 118 -8.02 -1.01 27.50
C GLN A 118 -8.12 -1.36 26.01
N ALA A 119 -7.03 -1.21 25.25
CA ALA A 119 -6.95 -1.56 23.84
C ALA A 119 -6.72 -3.07 23.60
N LYS A 120 -6.32 -3.80 24.65
CA LYS A 120 -5.98 -5.22 24.54
C LYS A 120 -7.16 -6.02 23.98
N GLY A 121 -6.91 -6.74 22.88
CA GLY A 121 -7.91 -7.59 22.23
C GLY A 121 -8.97 -6.83 21.43
N LYS A 122 -8.75 -5.54 21.12
CA LYS A 122 -9.65 -4.71 20.32
C LYS A 122 -8.99 -4.27 19.01
N PHE A 123 -9.79 -4.00 17.99
CA PHE A 123 -9.34 -3.20 16.84
C PHE A 123 -9.41 -1.71 17.21
N VAL A 124 -8.31 -0.98 17.03
CA VAL A 124 -8.24 0.46 17.34
C VAL A 124 -8.46 1.24 16.05
N LEU A 125 -9.51 2.08 16.02
CA LEU A 125 -9.73 3.05 14.93
C LEU A 125 -8.95 4.31 15.26
N ILE A 126 -7.93 4.60 14.45
CA ILE A 126 -6.98 5.70 14.68
C ILE A 126 -7.31 6.96 13.88
N SER A 127 -8.19 6.86 12.89
CA SER A 127 -8.56 7.98 12.03
C SER A 127 -10.04 7.94 11.69
N LEU A 128 -10.62 9.14 11.58
CA LEU A 128 -11.94 9.32 11.02
C LEU A 128 -11.92 8.98 9.53
N ALA A 129 -13.00 8.38 9.03
CA ALA A 129 -13.27 8.40 7.60
C ALA A 129 -13.42 9.86 7.16
N GLN A 130 -12.43 10.35 6.40
CA GLN A 130 -12.43 11.73 5.93
C GLN A 130 -13.71 11.98 5.11
N PRO A 131 -14.57 12.95 5.50
CA PRO A 131 -15.83 13.18 4.81
C PRO A 131 -15.60 13.72 3.39
N THR A 132 -14.43 14.32 3.14
CA THR A 132 -14.02 14.83 1.84
C THR A 132 -12.52 14.59 1.63
N CYS A 133 -12.03 14.68 0.39
CA CYS A 133 -10.61 14.67 0.08
C CYS A 133 -9.95 16.06 0.20
N ARG A 134 -10.64 17.07 0.78
CA ARG A 134 -10.10 18.42 0.93
C ARG A 134 -9.27 18.53 2.22
N PRO A 135 -8.18 19.32 2.22
CA PRO A 135 -7.48 19.70 3.45
C PRO A 135 -8.39 20.51 4.38
N ASP A 136 -8.13 20.45 5.69
CA ASP A 136 -8.92 21.14 6.73
C ASP A 136 -8.98 22.66 6.50
N ASP A 137 -7.87 23.29 6.11
CA ASP A 137 -7.80 24.72 5.78
C ASP A 137 -8.79 25.13 4.66
N SER A 138 -9.03 24.22 3.70
CA SER A 138 -9.98 24.46 2.62
C SER A 138 -11.42 24.31 3.10
N TRP A 139 -11.68 23.58 4.18
CA TRP A 139 -13.00 23.52 4.80
C TRP A 139 -13.24 24.80 5.60
N GLU A 140 -12.31 25.17 6.48
CA GLU A 140 -12.43 26.36 7.35
C GLU A 140 -12.63 27.67 6.57
N LYS A 141 -12.02 27.79 5.39
CA LYS A 141 -12.11 28.99 4.56
C LYS A 141 -13.40 29.10 3.73
N TRP A 142 -14.03 27.97 3.37
CA TRP A 142 -15.07 27.94 2.33
C TRP A 142 -16.35 27.19 2.72
N ALA A 143 -16.44 26.66 3.94
CA ALA A 143 -17.63 26.04 4.50
C ALA A 143 -18.59 27.06 5.10
#